data_AF-A0A1W9S766-F1
#
_entry.id   AF-A0A1W9S766-F1
#
_cell.length_a   1.000
_cell.length_b   1.000
_cell.length_c   1.000
_cell.angle_alpha   90.00
_cell.angle_beta   90.00
_cell.angle_gamma   90.00
#
_symmetry.space_group_name_H-M   'P 1'
#
loop_
_entity.id
_entity.type
_entity.pdbx_description
1 polymer ?
#
loop_
_entity_poly.entity_id
_entity_poly.type
_entity_poly.pdbx_seq_one_letter_code
_entity_poly.pdbx_strand_id
1 'polypeptide(L)'
;MNADSGVMSLPILWPVDTFKEKAESLSLDTQEDMIAYDNGPSLYFSFTEVGTKFTVRFTPLMPCTLSYVEIVTYNGSGEALIHVWDDDNGVPGNDLITPFTATLNGDLIYQRIDIEPFIDMGSDDFHVGVEYLQSPPPYMTSDADSVIELRSKYKRPSDPNWQDAVYNICIRAFVRYYVIDHEPPTIVHVWRALGFSEEGDHPLVANISDDSGVDYATIHYSIDEVEYFSIDMVNTENDTWVGAIPAQPIGTTIYYYITAVDTSPDSNEAVFPPTAPDEPYTMEIVEGYELAYDDGLPERFFVVDSLEYHDNACAIRITPDEYPVKIILARAYVLGDSSVYFTINDQSDGVPGDVLPGGGEVVANRLPHGWAIANWEDGALITEGDFFVVMHWQPDAPGNPAVGQDSNTVLYRSFWYSSHYGWNFTNDGEWMMRVVVVTSTGIKEIGSDGVKPAGYELLGNYPNPFNATTDIRFITPYEGDVKIEIFNIKGQLIKTLVDGYIKPGIYSKTWDGSNNSGNEVSSGVYFCKLTAGGNVDTRKMVLMK
;
A
#
# COMPACT_ATOMS: atom_id res chain seq x y z
N MET A 1 34.42 -50.77 27.64
CA MET A 1 35.43 -50.31 26.67
C MET A 1 35.34 -51.21 25.45
N ASN A 2 34.53 -50.83 24.45
CA ASN A 2 34.65 -51.41 23.11
C ASN A 2 35.80 -50.68 22.44
N ALA A 3 36.89 -51.40 22.15
CA ALA A 3 38.17 -50.83 21.73
C ALA A 3 38.22 -50.43 20.24
N ASP A 4 37.10 -50.54 19.49
CA ASP A 4 37.10 -50.37 18.03
C ASP A 4 36.52 -49.03 17.53
N SER A 5 35.93 -48.18 18.39
CA SER A 5 35.31 -46.92 17.94
C SER A 5 36.14 -45.64 18.21
N GLY A 6 37.27 -45.74 18.91
CA GLY A 6 38.10 -44.56 19.24
C GLY A 6 37.44 -43.52 20.14
N VAL A 7 36.38 -43.88 20.88
CA VAL A 7 35.67 -42.99 21.80
C VAL A 7 36.16 -43.20 23.24
N MET A 8 36.42 -42.12 23.97
CA MET A 8 36.89 -42.12 25.36
C MET A 8 36.00 -41.27 26.27
N SER A 9 35.98 -41.57 27.58
CA SER A 9 35.17 -40.83 28.55
C SER A 9 35.85 -39.53 28.99
N LEU A 10 35.08 -38.45 29.12
CA LEU A 10 35.58 -37.21 29.67
C LEU A 10 35.97 -37.38 31.16
N PRO A 11 37.09 -36.79 31.61
CA PRO A 11 37.49 -36.86 33.01
C PRO A 11 36.61 -35.94 33.87
N ILE A 12 35.67 -36.55 34.62
CA ILE A 12 34.79 -35.98 35.67
C ILE A 12 33.45 -35.41 35.17
N LEU A 13 32.34 -36.01 35.63
CA LEU A 13 30.93 -35.60 35.41
C LEU A 13 30.40 -34.84 36.62
N TRP A 14 30.19 -33.52 36.53
CA TRP A 14 29.40 -32.71 37.48
C TRP A 14 28.27 -31.99 36.72
N PRO A 15 27.13 -31.73 37.37
CA PRO A 15 25.82 -32.11 36.87
C PRO A 15 25.40 -31.33 35.61
N VAL A 16 24.75 -32.08 34.72
CA VAL A 16 23.90 -31.61 33.64
C VAL A 16 22.95 -30.56 34.21
N ASP A 17 23.15 -29.28 33.86
CA ASP A 17 22.13 -28.27 34.08
C ASP A 17 20.90 -28.71 33.27
N THR A 18 19.84 -29.04 33.98
CA THR A 18 18.52 -29.33 33.41
C THR A 18 18.05 -28.09 32.67
N PHE A 19 18.20 -28.06 31.34
CA PHE A 19 17.54 -27.06 30.52
C PHE A 19 16.10 -27.46 30.26
N LYS A 20 15.24 -26.48 30.48
CA LYS A 20 13.78 -26.57 30.47
C LYS A 20 13.26 -26.74 29.04
N GLU A 21 12.37 -27.70 28.88
CA GLU A 21 11.30 -27.64 27.89
C GLU A 21 10.58 -26.29 28.03
N LYS A 22 10.49 -25.53 26.93
CA LYS A 22 9.43 -24.54 26.79
C LYS A 22 8.92 -24.57 25.35
N ALA A 23 8.02 -25.50 25.10
CA ALA A 23 7.04 -25.34 24.04
C ALA A 23 6.07 -24.23 24.47
N GLU A 24 6.21 -23.04 23.89
CA GLU A 24 5.14 -22.06 23.81
C GLU A 24 5.03 -21.61 22.36
N SER A 25 3.84 -21.74 21.80
CA SER A 25 3.46 -21.29 20.46
C SER A 25 3.59 -19.78 20.34
N LEU A 26 4.57 -19.29 19.59
CA LEU A 26 4.80 -17.87 19.32
C LEU A 26 5.28 -17.67 17.86
N SER A 27 5.04 -16.49 17.31
CA SER A 27 5.07 -16.12 15.88
C SER A 27 6.33 -16.56 15.12
N LEU A 28 6.13 -17.24 13.98
CA LEU A 28 7.16 -18.02 13.27
C LEU A 28 8.35 -17.22 12.69
N ASP A 29 8.19 -15.93 12.37
CA ASP A 29 9.15 -15.27 11.45
C ASP A 29 10.39 -14.61 12.08
N THR A 30 10.53 -14.61 13.41
CA THR A 30 11.64 -13.89 14.07
C THR A 30 12.39 -14.67 15.14
N GLN A 31 12.00 -15.91 15.44
CA GLN A 31 12.61 -16.69 16.51
C GLN A 31 13.43 -17.86 15.95
N GLU A 32 14.70 -17.92 16.35
CA GLU A 32 15.59 -19.05 16.07
C GLU A 32 15.18 -20.26 16.93
N ASP A 33 15.01 -21.42 16.31
CA ASP A 33 14.74 -22.70 16.96
C ASP A 33 15.95 -23.64 16.84
N MET A 34 16.11 -24.54 17.81
CA MET A 34 17.28 -25.42 17.93
C MET A 34 16.91 -26.84 17.52
N ILE A 35 17.64 -27.39 16.53
CA ILE A 35 17.63 -28.81 16.20
C ILE A 35 18.86 -29.46 16.84
N ALA A 36 18.65 -30.36 17.79
CA ALA A 36 19.70 -31.10 18.48
C ALA A 36 19.28 -32.54 18.75
N TYR A 37 20.26 -33.45 18.73
CA TYR A 37 20.07 -34.88 19.02
C TYR A 37 20.99 -35.35 20.15
N ASP A 38 21.67 -34.43 20.81
CA ASP A 38 22.61 -34.70 21.89
C ASP A 38 22.05 -34.26 23.25
N ASN A 39 22.50 -34.91 24.31
CA ASN A 39 22.21 -34.54 25.70
C ASN A 39 23.41 -33.86 26.40
N GLY A 40 24.31 -33.28 25.63
CA GLY A 40 25.54 -32.64 26.10
C GLY A 40 26.78 -33.55 26.10
N PRO A 41 27.99 -32.95 26.17
CA PRO A 41 29.24 -33.67 26.01
C PRO A 41 29.54 -34.59 27.19
N SER A 42 29.68 -35.88 26.92
CA SER A 42 30.02 -36.91 27.93
C SER A 42 31.24 -37.75 27.52
N LEU A 43 31.44 -37.90 26.22
CA LEU A 43 32.54 -38.65 25.61
C LEU A 43 33.27 -37.76 24.59
N TYR A 44 34.42 -38.22 24.12
CA TYR A 44 35.16 -37.58 23.04
C TYR A 44 35.83 -38.60 22.12
N PHE A 45 36.00 -38.22 20.85
CA PHE A 45 36.73 -39.00 19.86
C PHE A 45 38.23 -38.74 19.99
N SER A 46 39.03 -39.81 20.07
CA SER A 46 40.49 -39.74 20.18
C SER A 46 41.21 -39.70 18.83
N PHE A 47 40.49 -39.44 17.73
CA PHE A 47 41.09 -39.32 16.41
C PHE A 47 41.86 -38.02 16.28
N THR A 48 43.06 -38.07 15.70
CA THR A 48 43.97 -36.91 15.60
C THR A 48 44.46 -36.64 14.17
N GLU A 49 43.97 -37.39 13.19
CA GLU A 49 44.43 -37.28 11.80
C GLU A 49 43.86 -36.00 11.16
N VAL A 50 44.74 -35.18 10.55
CA VAL A 50 44.33 -34.01 9.76
C VAL A 50 43.50 -34.47 8.57
N GLY A 51 42.36 -33.83 8.32
CA GLY A 51 41.37 -34.22 7.32
C GLY A 51 40.29 -35.17 7.84
N THR A 52 40.31 -35.52 9.14
CA THR A 52 39.19 -36.23 9.76
C THR A 52 37.97 -35.33 9.79
N LYS A 53 36.83 -35.82 9.29
CA LYS A 53 35.55 -35.14 9.26
C LYS A 53 34.57 -35.76 10.25
N PHE A 54 33.75 -34.92 10.85
CA PHE A 54 32.64 -35.28 11.73
C PHE A 54 31.38 -34.55 11.26
N THR A 55 30.21 -35.16 11.38
CA THR A 55 28.96 -34.56 10.94
C THR A 55 27.78 -35.05 11.76
N VAL A 56 26.74 -34.21 11.86
CA VAL A 56 25.40 -34.55 12.34
C VAL A 56 24.40 -34.26 11.23
N ARG A 57 23.48 -35.21 11.00
CA ARG A 57 22.32 -35.07 10.13
C ARG A 57 21.14 -34.45 10.85
N PHE A 58 20.69 -33.29 10.39
CA PHE A 58 19.55 -32.54 10.93
C PHE A 58 18.32 -32.75 10.06
N THR A 59 17.18 -32.98 10.73
CA THR A 59 15.86 -33.11 10.12
C THR A 59 14.99 -31.94 10.58
N PRO A 60 14.70 -30.97 9.71
CA PRO A 60 13.82 -29.87 10.05
C PRO A 60 12.35 -30.34 10.19
N LEU A 61 11.57 -29.70 11.07
CA LEU A 61 10.14 -30.01 11.24
C LEU A 61 9.28 -29.47 10.10
N MET A 62 9.71 -28.36 9.51
CA MET A 62 9.11 -27.64 8.39
C MET A 62 10.22 -26.86 7.67
N PRO A 63 9.95 -26.25 6.51
CA PRO A 63 10.93 -25.48 5.76
C PRO A 63 11.68 -24.46 6.64
N CYS A 64 13.01 -24.34 6.50
CA CYS A 64 13.80 -23.48 7.38
C CYS A 64 15.05 -22.89 6.73
N THR A 65 15.53 -21.78 7.30
CA THR A 65 16.87 -21.24 7.01
C THR A 65 17.84 -21.58 8.15
N LEU A 66 19.08 -21.97 7.84
CA LEU A 66 20.14 -22.21 8.81
C LEU A 66 20.85 -20.88 9.15
N SER A 67 20.81 -20.47 10.41
CA SER A 67 21.40 -19.21 10.89
C SER A 67 22.79 -19.38 11.49
N TYR A 68 22.96 -20.33 12.41
CA TYR A 68 24.25 -20.63 13.02
C TYR A 68 24.27 -22.06 13.57
N VAL A 69 25.45 -22.54 13.93
CA VAL A 69 25.60 -23.80 14.67
C VAL A 69 26.35 -23.61 15.96
N GLU A 70 26.10 -24.50 16.91
CA GLU A 70 26.89 -24.60 18.13
C GLU A 70 27.68 -25.90 18.15
N ILE A 71 28.98 -25.79 18.39
CA ILE A 71 29.90 -26.93 18.42
C ILE A 71 30.64 -26.95 19.76
N VAL A 72 30.69 -28.11 20.41
CA VAL A 72 31.48 -28.29 21.64
C VAL A 72 32.59 -29.33 21.45
N THR A 73 33.80 -28.95 21.87
CA THR A 73 35.01 -29.77 21.74
C THR A 73 35.74 -29.88 23.07
N TYR A 74 36.71 -30.79 23.14
CA TYR A 74 37.47 -31.09 24.36
C TYR A 74 38.98 -31.04 24.11
N ASN A 75 39.71 -30.49 25.09
CA ASN A 75 41.16 -30.55 25.26
C ASN A 75 41.99 -30.13 24.03
N GLY A 76 42.37 -28.86 24.00
CA GLY A 76 43.15 -28.24 22.93
C GLY A 76 42.41 -27.04 22.35
N SER A 77 43.01 -26.38 21.38
CA SER A 77 42.36 -25.34 20.58
C SER A 77 42.97 -25.37 19.18
N GLY A 78 42.18 -25.05 18.16
CA GLY A 78 42.69 -25.09 16.80
C GLY A 78 41.69 -24.64 15.76
N GLU A 79 42.20 -24.39 14.56
CA GLU A 79 41.38 -24.14 13.39
C GLU A 79 40.79 -25.45 12.86
N ALA A 80 39.54 -25.37 12.43
CA ALA A 80 38.82 -26.43 11.76
C ALA A 80 37.99 -25.85 10.61
N LEU A 81 37.74 -26.65 9.58
CA LEU A 81 36.87 -26.27 8.48
C LEU A 81 35.42 -26.63 8.84
N ILE A 82 34.51 -25.69 8.64
CA ILE A 82 33.07 -25.85 8.86
C ILE A 82 32.42 -26.12 7.52
N HIS A 83 31.61 -27.17 7.49
CA HIS A 83 30.90 -27.62 6.31
C HIS A 83 29.41 -27.65 6.56
N VAL A 84 28.64 -27.32 5.53
CA VAL A 84 27.19 -27.54 5.45
C VAL A 84 26.96 -28.30 4.15
N TRP A 85 26.42 -29.51 4.23
CA TRP A 85 26.17 -30.38 3.09
C TRP A 85 24.68 -30.65 2.92
N ASP A 86 24.28 -30.92 1.67
CA ASP A 86 23.02 -31.61 1.40
C ASP A 86 23.07 -33.06 1.96
N ASP A 87 21.88 -33.64 2.18
CA ASP A 87 21.76 -35.06 2.50
C ASP A 87 21.74 -35.89 1.21
N ASP A 88 22.70 -36.81 1.07
CA ASP A 88 22.70 -37.84 0.04
C ASP A 88 22.38 -39.19 0.68
N ASN A 89 21.09 -39.48 0.83
CA ASN A 89 20.60 -40.75 1.37
C ASN A 89 21.19 -41.09 2.75
N GLY A 90 21.25 -40.09 3.64
CA GLY A 90 21.74 -40.24 5.00
C GLY A 90 23.23 -40.02 5.19
N VAL A 91 24.01 -39.70 4.15
CA VAL A 91 25.42 -39.28 4.27
C VAL A 91 25.61 -37.87 3.68
N PRO A 92 26.65 -37.12 4.11
CA PRO A 92 26.94 -35.82 3.49
C PRO A 92 27.25 -35.93 2.00
N GLY A 93 26.54 -35.13 1.18
CA GLY A 93 26.76 -35.00 -0.26
C GLY A 93 27.62 -33.79 -0.64
N ASN A 94 27.07 -32.86 -1.40
CA ASN A 94 27.72 -31.63 -1.86
C ASN A 94 27.69 -30.54 -0.79
N ASP A 95 28.77 -29.77 -0.71
CA ASP A 95 28.82 -28.57 0.13
C ASP A 95 27.84 -27.51 -0.42
N LEU A 96 26.90 -27.08 0.43
CA LEU A 96 25.91 -26.03 0.13
C LEU A 96 26.51 -24.62 0.22
N ILE A 97 27.64 -24.49 0.92
CA ILE A 97 28.45 -23.27 0.97
C ILE A 97 29.92 -23.60 0.76
N THR A 98 30.73 -22.60 0.38
CA THR A 98 32.19 -22.79 0.43
C THR A 98 32.60 -23.00 1.89
N PRO A 99 33.24 -24.13 2.25
CA PRO A 99 33.64 -24.39 3.63
C PRO A 99 34.59 -23.31 4.13
N PHE A 100 34.43 -22.89 5.38
CA PHE A 100 35.18 -21.79 5.97
C PHE A 100 35.81 -22.18 7.30
N THR A 101 36.87 -21.47 7.70
CA THR A 101 37.62 -21.80 8.91
C THR A 101 36.99 -21.17 10.15
N ALA A 102 36.84 -21.97 11.22
CA ALA A 102 36.49 -21.50 12.56
C ALA A 102 37.53 -21.98 13.59
N THR A 103 37.74 -21.20 14.65
CA THR A 103 38.56 -21.61 15.79
C THR A 103 37.69 -22.32 16.82
N LEU A 104 38.01 -23.58 17.13
CA LEU A 104 37.33 -24.36 18.14
C LEU A 104 38.22 -24.47 19.39
N ASN A 105 37.66 -24.12 20.55
CA ASN A 105 38.28 -24.22 21.87
C ASN A 105 37.74 -25.45 22.61
N GLY A 106 38.63 -26.28 23.10
CA GLY A 106 38.34 -27.55 23.77
C GLY A 106 38.01 -27.40 25.25
N ASP A 107 37.26 -26.35 25.61
CA ASP A 107 36.92 -25.98 26.99
C ASP A 107 35.56 -26.53 27.46
N LEU A 108 34.94 -27.41 26.65
CA LEU A 108 33.62 -28.01 26.91
C LEU A 108 32.47 -26.99 26.96
N ILE A 109 32.60 -25.88 26.22
CA ILE A 109 31.54 -24.89 26.03
C ILE A 109 31.04 -24.95 24.58
N TYR A 110 29.73 -24.87 24.38
CA TYR A 110 29.13 -24.71 23.05
C TYR A 110 29.55 -23.37 22.46
N GLN A 111 30.26 -23.44 21.33
CA GLN A 111 30.75 -22.27 20.60
C GLN A 111 29.83 -22.01 19.42
N ARG A 112 29.21 -20.82 19.42
CA ARG A 112 28.41 -20.32 18.30
C ARG A 112 29.32 -19.99 17.11
N ILE A 113 28.98 -20.59 15.97
CA ILE A 113 29.60 -20.38 14.66
C ILE A 113 28.51 -19.88 13.71
N ASP A 114 28.55 -18.59 13.38
CA ASP A 114 27.56 -17.97 12.49
C ASP A 114 27.70 -18.49 11.04
N ILE A 115 26.57 -18.72 10.38
CA ILE A 115 26.49 -19.07 8.96
C ILE A 115 26.00 -17.83 8.22
N GLU A 116 26.87 -17.26 7.38
CA GLU A 116 26.59 -16.00 6.68
C GLU A 116 26.90 -16.12 5.17
N PRO A 117 25.93 -15.83 4.28
CA PRO A 117 24.52 -15.53 4.60
C PRO A 117 23.79 -16.76 5.14
N PHE A 118 22.60 -16.57 5.73
CA PHE A 118 21.72 -17.68 6.08
C PHE A 118 21.45 -18.53 4.83
N ILE A 119 21.40 -19.85 5.03
CA ILE A 119 21.19 -20.80 3.94
C ILE A 119 19.77 -21.30 4.03
N ASP A 120 19.02 -21.22 2.94
CA ASP A 120 17.72 -21.90 2.85
C ASP A 120 17.94 -23.41 2.73
N MET A 121 17.44 -24.15 3.72
CA MET A 121 17.54 -25.61 3.79
C MET A 121 16.28 -26.29 3.25
N GLY A 122 15.22 -25.52 2.96
CA GLY A 122 13.91 -26.07 2.65
C GLY A 122 13.47 -27.05 3.73
N SER A 123 12.79 -28.12 3.30
CA SER A 123 12.31 -29.21 4.18
C SER A 123 13.20 -30.46 4.16
N ASP A 124 14.30 -30.43 3.41
CA ASP A 124 15.17 -31.58 3.25
C ASP A 124 16.09 -31.76 4.47
N ASP A 125 16.51 -33.00 4.71
CA ASP A 125 17.57 -33.28 5.67
C ASP A 125 18.89 -32.64 5.21
N PHE A 126 19.72 -32.23 6.16
CA PHE A 126 21.02 -31.64 5.86
C PHE A 126 22.07 -32.05 6.87
N HIS A 127 23.33 -31.83 6.53
CA HIS A 127 24.46 -32.17 7.36
C HIS A 127 25.27 -30.93 7.73
N VAL A 128 25.62 -30.78 9.01
CA VAL A 128 26.64 -29.81 9.43
C VAL A 128 27.81 -30.57 10.04
N GLY A 129 29.03 -30.12 9.79
CA GLY A 129 30.20 -30.83 10.28
C GLY A 129 31.49 -30.04 10.29
N VAL A 130 32.50 -30.73 10.80
CA VAL A 130 33.82 -30.19 11.14
C VAL A 130 34.90 -31.06 10.49
N GLU A 131 35.86 -30.44 9.81
CA GLU A 131 37.10 -31.06 9.33
C GLU A 131 38.31 -30.56 10.11
N TYR A 132 39.13 -31.48 10.60
CA TYR A 132 40.37 -31.14 11.29
C TYR A 132 41.45 -30.61 10.36
N LEU A 133 41.98 -29.42 10.65
CA LEU A 133 43.09 -28.81 9.91
C LEU A 133 44.46 -28.99 10.59
N GLN A 134 44.48 -29.48 11.83
CA GLN A 134 45.71 -29.63 12.63
C GLN A 134 45.74 -30.92 13.46
N SER A 135 46.94 -31.26 13.95
CA SER A 135 47.16 -32.38 14.88
C SER A 135 48.11 -31.95 16.02
N PRO A 136 47.72 -32.10 17.31
CA PRO A 136 46.41 -32.57 17.77
C PRO A 136 45.30 -31.54 17.50
N PRO A 137 44.10 -31.98 17.11
CA PRO A 137 42.92 -31.13 17.01
C PRO A 137 42.27 -30.94 18.40
N PRO A 138 41.37 -29.94 18.55
CA PRO A 138 40.37 -30.00 19.62
C PRO A 138 39.45 -31.21 19.39
N TYR A 139 39.35 -32.10 20.38
CA TYR A 139 38.65 -33.37 20.22
C TYR A 139 37.14 -33.15 20.09
N MET A 140 36.53 -33.73 19.07
CA MET A 140 35.08 -33.71 18.93
C MET A 140 34.46 -34.50 20.06
N THR A 141 33.39 -33.96 20.62
CA THR A 141 32.66 -34.59 21.72
C THR A 141 31.40 -35.28 21.22
N SER A 142 30.92 -36.23 22.01
CA SER A 142 29.61 -36.84 21.84
C SER A 142 28.93 -37.00 23.19
N ASP A 143 27.64 -37.25 23.16
CA ASP A 143 26.90 -37.70 24.34
C ASP A 143 27.30 -39.13 24.75
N ALA A 144 26.61 -39.66 25.77
CA ALA A 144 26.80 -41.00 26.29
C ALA A 144 25.49 -41.81 26.37
N ASP A 145 24.42 -41.31 25.75
CA ASP A 145 23.15 -42.06 25.78
C ASP A 145 23.17 -43.25 24.81
N SER A 146 22.20 -44.14 24.97
CA SER A 146 22.12 -45.39 24.19
C SER A 146 21.19 -45.27 22.99
N VAL A 147 20.76 -44.04 22.64
CA VAL A 147 19.81 -43.78 21.56
C VAL A 147 20.61 -43.51 20.29
N ILE A 148 20.86 -44.58 19.53
CA ILE A 148 21.59 -44.50 18.27
C ILE A 148 20.59 -44.21 17.14
N GLU A 149 20.44 -42.93 16.78
CA GLU A 149 19.61 -42.53 15.63
C GLU A 149 20.36 -42.58 14.28
N LEU A 150 21.62 -43.03 14.27
CA LEU A 150 22.50 -43.10 13.09
C LEU A 150 22.66 -41.77 12.33
N ARG A 151 22.42 -40.64 13.01
CA ARG A 151 22.55 -39.28 12.47
C ARG A 151 23.98 -38.76 12.45
N SER A 152 24.80 -39.22 13.39
CA SER A 152 26.18 -38.79 13.56
C SER A 152 27.12 -39.69 12.78
N LYS A 153 28.03 -39.10 12.00
CA LYS A 153 29.01 -39.84 11.22
C LYS A 153 30.40 -39.22 11.30
N TYR A 154 31.39 -40.02 10.99
CA TYR A 154 32.78 -39.56 10.84
C TYR A 154 33.44 -40.19 9.62
N LYS A 155 34.46 -39.53 9.08
CA LYS A 155 35.26 -40.01 7.95
C LYS A 155 36.72 -39.66 8.19
N ARG A 156 37.59 -40.66 8.18
CA ARG A 156 39.03 -40.48 8.43
C ARG A 156 39.81 -40.47 7.11
N PRO A 157 40.95 -39.78 7.00
CA PRO A 157 41.79 -39.84 5.81
C PRO A 157 42.23 -41.28 5.46
N SER A 158 42.41 -42.12 6.48
CA SER A 158 42.76 -43.54 6.31
C SER A 158 41.62 -44.42 5.78
N ASP A 159 40.37 -43.97 5.85
CA ASP A 159 39.17 -44.73 5.45
C ASP A 159 38.25 -43.85 4.59
N PRO A 160 38.14 -44.10 3.29
CA PRO A 160 37.45 -43.19 2.37
C PRO A 160 35.93 -43.15 2.55
N ASN A 161 35.33 -44.02 3.37
CA ASN A 161 33.88 -44.10 3.55
C ASN A 161 33.43 -43.42 4.85
N TRP A 162 32.22 -42.85 4.81
CA TRP A 162 31.54 -42.40 6.03
C TRP A 162 31.19 -43.60 6.91
N GLN A 163 31.48 -43.47 8.20
CA GLN A 163 31.22 -44.47 9.23
C GLN A 163 30.22 -43.91 10.24
N ASP A 164 29.33 -44.76 10.76
CA ASP A 164 28.40 -44.38 11.82
C ASP A 164 29.15 -44.12 13.12
N ALA A 165 28.85 -42.98 13.75
CA ALA A 165 29.26 -42.73 15.12
C ALA A 165 28.40 -43.56 16.08
N VAL A 166 29.04 -44.10 17.12
CA VAL A 166 28.34 -44.92 18.13
C VAL A 166 27.47 -44.07 19.06
N TYR A 167 27.73 -42.76 19.13
CA TYR A 167 27.05 -41.78 19.99
C TYR A 167 26.79 -40.50 19.20
N ASN A 168 25.85 -39.66 19.65
CA ASN A 168 25.51 -38.43 18.94
C ASN A 168 26.58 -37.37 19.19
N ILE A 169 27.19 -36.90 18.11
CA ILE A 169 28.19 -35.83 18.14
C ILE A 169 27.48 -34.55 18.61
N CYS A 170 28.11 -33.81 19.51
CA CYS A 170 27.53 -32.59 20.08
C CYS A 170 27.71 -31.39 19.14
N ILE A 171 26.93 -31.39 18.06
CA ILE A 171 26.72 -30.25 17.15
C ILE A 171 25.22 -29.96 17.13
N ARG A 172 24.85 -28.69 17.25
CA ARG A 172 23.45 -28.22 17.24
C ARG A 172 23.25 -27.21 16.13
N ALA A 173 22.13 -27.29 15.44
CA ALA A 173 21.76 -26.35 14.39
C ALA A 173 20.70 -25.38 14.90
N PHE A 174 20.85 -24.09 14.60
CA PHE A 174 19.85 -23.07 14.91
C PHE A 174 19.26 -22.55 13.61
N VAL A 175 17.95 -22.72 13.47
CA VAL A 175 17.21 -22.48 12.24
C VAL A 175 16.06 -21.50 12.45
N ARG A 176 15.55 -20.90 11.38
CA ARG A 176 14.30 -20.14 11.39
C ARG A 176 13.31 -20.84 10.47
N TYR A 177 12.22 -21.32 11.05
CA TYR A 177 11.17 -22.01 10.30
C TYR A 177 10.30 -21.00 9.56
N TYR A 178 9.93 -21.33 8.32
CA TYR A 178 8.99 -20.56 7.50
C TYR A 178 7.95 -21.50 6.88
N VAL A 179 6.76 -20.97 6.60
CA VAL A 179 5.73 -21.69 5.85
C VAL A 179 6.04 -21.50 4.37
N ILE A 180 5.97 -22.58 3.59
CA ILE A 180 5.97 -22.43 2.13
C ILE A 180 4.57 -21.95 1.75
N ASP A 181 4.50 -20.68 1.39
CA ASP A 181 3.38 -20.12 0.65
C ASP A 181 3.69 -20.18 -0.84
N HIS A 182 2.68 -20.55 -1.62
CA HIS A 182 2.75 -20.62 -3.07
C HIS A 182 1.63 -19.78 -3.72
N GLU A 183 0.76 -19.18 -2.90
CA GLU A 183 -0.35 -18.37 -3.37
C GLU A 183 0.10 -16.90 -3.39
N PRO A 184 -0.18 -16.15 -4.47
CA PRO A 184 0.17 -14.74 -4.52
C PRO A 184 -0.76 -13.90 -3.63
N PRO A 185 -0.34 -12.67 -3.24
CA PRO A 185 -1.16 -11.78 -2.43
C PRO A 185 -2.55 -11.51 -3.02
N THR A 186 -3.55 -11.35 -2.17
CA THR A 186 -4.87 -10.89 -2.60
C THR A 186 -4.89 -9.35 -2.64
N ILE A 187 -5.00 -8.77 -3.83
CA ILE A 187 -5.13 -7.31 -4.01
C ILE A 187 -6.60 -6.94 -4.24
N VAL A 188 -7.09 -6.00 -3.43
CA VAL A 188 -8.45 -5.47 -3.50
C VAL A 188 -8.38 -3.95 -3.59
N HIS A 189 -8.72 -3.40 -4.75
CA HIS A 189 -8.65 -1.95 -5.01
C HIS A 189 -9.94 -1.42 -5.68
N VAL A 190 -10.48 -0.29 -5.20
CA VAL A 190 -11.55 0.44 -5.93
C VAL A 190 -10.88 1.37 -6.92
N TRP A 191 -10.89 0.98 -8.18
CA TRP A 191 -10.49 1.89 -9.23
C TRP A 191 -11.51 3.00 -9.39
N ARG A 192 -11.02 4.20 -9.69
CA ARG A 192 -11.86 5.35 -10.04
C ARG A 192 -11.66 5.70 -11.51
N ALA A 193 -12.76 5.97 -12.20
CA ALA A 193 -12.76 6.37 -13.61
C ALA A 193 -12.32 7.83 -13.82
N LEU A 194 -12.36 8.66 -12.76
CA LEU A 194 -12.06 10.09 -12.82
C LEU A 194 -11.02 10.47 -11.77
N GLY A 195 -10.09 11.36 -12.15
CA GLY A 195 -9.23 12.12 -11.23
C GLY A 195 -9.45 13.62 -11.42
N PHE A 196 -9.14 14.42 -10.40
CA PHE A 196 -9.55 15.83 -10.39
C PHE A 196 -8.36 16.77 -10.41
N SER A 197 -8.42 17.78 -11.26
CA SER A 197 -7.31 18.70 -11.46
C SER A 197 -6.90 19.48 -10.21
N GLU A 198 -7.83 19.74 -9.29
CA GLU A 198 -7.54 20.44 -8.03
C GLU A 198 -7.13 19.51 -6.87
N GLU A 199 -7.18 18.19 -7.07
CA GLU A 199 -6.71 17.20 -6.08
C GLU A 199 -5.18 17.23 -5.92
N GLY A 200 -4.46 17.67 -6.95
CA GLY A 200 -3.01 17.53 -7.03
C GLY A 200 -2.65 16.10 -7.41
N ASP A 201 -1.84 15.44 -6.58
CA ASP A 201 -1.52 14.03 -6.78
C ASP A 201 -2.76 13.17 -6.54
N HIS A 202 -2.89 12.08 -7.28
CA HIS A 202 -4.06 11.23 -7.33
C HIS A 202 -3.86 10.00 -6.43
N PRO A 203 -4.38 9.99 -5.19
CA PRO A 203 -4.18 8.90 -4.25
C PRO A 203 -4.93 7.64 -4.67
N LEU A 204 -4.24 6.51 -4.57
CA LEU A 204 -4.77 5.17 -4.70
C LEU A 204 -4.61 4.42 -3.38
N VAL A 205 -5.63 3.66 -3.01
CA VAL A 205 -5.65 2.84 -1.81
C VAL A 205 -6.02 1.41 -2.20
N ALA A 206 -5.23 0.44 -1.77
CA ALA A 206 -5.51 -0.98 -1.95
C ALA A 206 -5.48 -1.68 -0.59
N ASN A 207 -6.38 -2.65 -0.41
CA ASN A 207 -6.27 -3.62 0.66
C ASN A 207 -5.52 -4.83 0.09
N ILE A 208 -4.36 -5.17 0.66
CA ILE A 208 -3.46 -6.22 0.16
C ILE A 208 -3.06 -7.10 1.34
N SER A 209 -3.45 -8.36 1.26
CA SER A 209 -3.25 -9.36 2.31
C SER A 209 -2.67 -10.65 1.73
N ASP A 210 -1.87 -11.34 2.52
CA ASP A 210 -1.26 -12.62 2.18
C ASP A 210 -1.00 -13.44 3.45
N ASP A 211 -0.97 -14.77 3.36
CA ASP A 211 -0.75 -15.65 4.52
C ASP A 211 0.71 -15.61 4.99
N SER A 212 1.67 -15.46 4.07
CA SER A 212 3.09 -15.29 4.39
C SER A 212 3.45 -13.84 4.76
N GLY A 213 2.61 -12.88 4.38
CA GLY A 213 2.86 -11.45 4.52
C GLY A 213 3.16 -10.79 3.18
N VAL A 214 3.10 -9.46 3.12
CA VAL A 214 3.33 -8.68 1.90
C VAL A 214 4.63 -7.90 2.03
N ASP A 215 5.58 -8.12 1.13
CA ASP A 215 6.90 -7.46 1.14
C ASP A 215 6.77 -6.02 0.62
N TYR A 216 6.25 -5.87 -0.60
CA TYR A 216 5.99 -4.56 -1.19
C TYR A 216 4.84 -4.58 -2.19
N ALA A 217 4.27 -3.40 -2.42
CA ALA A 217 3.28 -3.17 -3.47
C ALA A 217 3.66 -1.94 -4.29
N THR A 218 3.30 -1.95 -5.57
CA THR A 218 3.71 -0.95 -6.54
C THR A 218 2.54 -0.55 -7.43
N ILE A 219 2.33 0.75 -7.60
CA ILE A 219 1.44 1.30 -8.63
C ILE A 219 2.27 1.45 -9.91
N HIS A 220 1.80 0.88 -11.01
CA HIS A 220 2.33 1.12 -12.34
C HIS A 220 1.35 2.00 -13.09
N TYR A 221 1.80 3.12 -13.64
CA TYR A 221 0.94 4.01 -14.41
C TYR A 221 1.57 4.52 -15.71
N SER A 222 0.74 4.80 -16.70
CA SER A 222 1.10 5.34 -18.01
C SER A 222 0.11 6.42 -18.43
N ILE A 223 0.54 7.33 -19.30
CA ILE A 223 -0.32 8.34 -19.95
C ILE A 223 -0.42 8.14 -21.47
N ASP A 224 0.28 7.12 -21.99
CA ASP A 224 0.36 6.82 -23.44
C ASP A 224 0.19 5.33 -23.76
N GLU A 225 -0.08 4.48 -22.76
CA GLU A 225 -0.17 3.00 -22.84
C GLU A 225 1.13 2.29 -23.26
N VAL A 226 2.25 3.02 -23.38
CA VAL A 226 3.51 2.47 -23.89
C VAL A 226 4.57 2.43 -22.79
N GLU A 227 4.80 3.55 -22.11
CA GLU A 227 5.78 3.63 -21.02
C GLU A 227 5.06 3.68 -19.67
N TYR A 228 5.39 2.73 -18.79
CA TYR A 228 4.88 2.68 -17.43
C TYR A 228 5.93 3.16 -16.44
N PHE A 229 5.49 4.03 -15.54
CA PHE A 229 6.23 4.51 -14.38
C PHE A 229 5.76 3.76 -13.14
N SER A 230 6.65 3.51 -12.19
CA SER A 230 6.37 2.77 -10.97
C SER A 230 6.43 3.68 -9.74
N ILE A 231 5.52 3.46 -8.79
CA ILE A 231 5.43 4.17 -7.52
C ILE A 231 5.28 3.13 -6.41
N ASP A 232 6.21 3.13 -5.46
CA ASP A 232 6.12 2.26 -4.29
C ASP A 232 4.96 2.71 -3.40
N MET A 233 4.15 1.75 -2.98
CA MET A 233 3.08 1.97 -2.02
C MET A 233 3.61 1.82 -0.58
N VAL A 234 2.98 2.53 0.36
CA VAL A 234 3.29 2.48 1.78
C VAL A 234 2.15 1.80 2.52
N ASN A 235 2.47 0.78 3.32
CA ASN A 235 1.51 0.20 4.26
C ASN A 235 1.26 1.18 5.43
N THR A 236 0.01 1.58 5.64
CA THR A 236 -0.37 2.59 6.64
C THR A 236 -1.08 2.01 7.85
N GLU A 237 -1.89 0.96 7.67
CA GLU A 237 -2.58 0.26 8.75
C GLU A 237 -3.08 -1.12 8.28
N ASN A 238 -2.75 -2.19 9.01
CA ASN A 238 -3.08 -3.58 8.69
C ASN A 238 -2.72 -3.92 7.22
N ASP A 239 -3.70 -4.24 6.40
CA ASP A 239 -3.54 -4.58 4.98
C ASP A 239 -3.74 -3.35 4.06
N THR A 240 -3.75 -2.13 4.60
CA THR A 240 -4.05 -0.90 3.82
C THR A 240 -2.77 -0.27 3.27
N TRP A 241 -2.63 -0.35 1.95
CA TRP A 241 -1.52 0.23 1.19
C TRP A 241 -1.97 1.48 0.44
N VAL A 242 -1.15 2.53 0.52
CA VAL A 242 -1.43 3.82 -0.13
C VAL A 242 -0.27 4.27 -1.02
N GLY A 243 -0.59 4.87 -2.15
CA GLY A 243 0.36 5.56 -3.02
C GLY A 243 -0.37 6.66 -3.81
N ALA A 244 0.33 7.52 -4.52
CA ALA A 244 -0.31 8.59 -5.28
C ALA A 244 0.36 8.80 -6.64
N ILE A 245 -0.43 8.78 -7.71
CA ILE A 245 0.04 9.10 -9.05
C ILE A 245 0.22 10.63 -9.16
N PRO A 246 1.37 11.15 -9.61
CA PRO A 246 1.59 12.59 -9.71
C PRO A 246 0.53 13.30 -10.55
N ALA A 247 0.19 14.53 -10.15
CA ALA A 247 -0.80 15.36 -10.83
C ALA A 247 -0.63 15.40 -12.36
N GLN A 248 -1.70 15.17 -13.12
CA GLN A 248 -1.71 15.23 -14.58
C GLN A 248 -2.61 16.37 -15.13
N PRO A 249 -2.38 16.86 -16.36
CA PRO A 249 -3.25 17.85 -16.99
C PRO A 249 -4.70 17.38 -17.18
N ILE A 250 -5.64 18.32 -17.21
CA ILE A 250 -7.05 18.05 -17.57
C ILE A 250 -7.12 17.44 -18.99
N GLY A 251 -7.93 16.39 -19.14
CA GLY A 251 -8.10 15.62 -20.37
C GLY A 251 -7.08 14.48 -20.55
N THR A 252 -6.14 14.31 -19.61
CA THR A 252 -5.23 13.17 -19.61
C THR A 252 -5.97 11.91 -19.17
N THR A 253 -5.85 10.84 -19.95
CA THR A 253 -6.21 9.48 -19.51
C THR A 253 -4.98 8.82 -18.91
N ILE A 254 -5.06 8.45 -17.64
CA ILE A 254 -4.07 7.67 -16.92
C ILE A 254 -4.48 6.20 -17.01
N TYR A 255 -3.55 5.34 -17.35
CA TYR A 255 -3.68 3.88 -17.37
C TYR A 255 -2.87 3.34 -16.21
N TYR A 256 -3.46 2.54 -15.33
CA TYR A 256 -2.73 2.05 -14.16
C TYR A 256 -3.18 0.68 -13.69
N TYR A 257 -2.27 0.02 -12.98
CA TYR A 257 -2.49 -1.24 -12.29
C TYR A 257 -1.59 -1.31 -11.05
N ILE A 258 -1.86 -2.26 -10.17
CA ILE A 258 -1.12 -2.47 -8.92
C ILE A 258 -0.52 -3.87 -8.97
N THR A 259 0.74 -4.01 -8.58
CA THR A 259 1.38 -5.30 -8.28
C THR A 259 1.68 -5.39 -6.79
N ALA A 260 1.72 -6.60 -6.25
CA ALA A 260 2.18 -6.87 -4.89
C ALA A 260 2.98 -8.17 -4.87
N VAL A 261 4.03 -8.19 -4.05
CA VAL A 261 4.89 -9.37 -3.84
C VAL A 261 4.82 -9.74 -2.37
N ASP A 262 4.67 -11.04 -2.10
CA ASP A 262 4.65 -11.59 -0.75
C ASP A 262 6.06 -11.64 -0.12
N THR A 263 6.13 -12.05 1.15
CA THR A 263 7.41 -12.29 1.85
C THR A 263 7.88 -13.75 1.76
N SER A 264 7.21 -14.59 0.96
CA SER A 264 7.60 -15.99 0.81
C SER A 264 8.92 -16.13 0.05
N PRO A 265 9.66 -17.24 0.22
CA PRO A 265 10.90 -17.47 -0.53
C PRO A 265 10.71 -17.53 -2.05
N ASP A 266 9.50 -17.88 -2.50
CA ASP A 266 9.14 -17.90 -3.92
C ASP A 266 8.77 -16.49 -4.44
N SER A 267 8.60 -15.51 -3.55
CA SER A 267 8.25 -14.11 -3.86
C SER A 267 7.06 -14.06 -4.81
N ASN A 268 5.94 -14.66 -4.40
CA ASN A 268 4.76 -14.77 -5.24
C ASN A 268 4.19 -13.39 -5.54
N GLU A 269 3.89 -13.14 -6.81
CA GLU A 269 3.46 -11.84 -7.31
C GLU A 269 2.00 -11.88 -7.73
N ALA A 270 1.24 -10.89 -7.27
CA ALA A 270 -0.12 -10.60 -7.71
C ALA A 270 -0.16 -9.34 -8.57
N VAL A 271 -1.11 -9.31 -9.52
CA VAL A 271 -1.40 -8.12 -10.34
C VAL A 271 -2.90 -7.80 -10.31
N PHE A 272 -3.23 -6.51 -10.21
CA PHE A 272 -4.60 -6.02 -10.18
C PHE A 272 -4.79 -4.80 -11.08
N PRO A 273 -5.70 -4.84 -12.07
CA PRO A 273 -6.57 -5.97 -12.38
C PRO A 273 -5.76 -7.17 -12.94
N PRO A 274 -6.28 -8.41 -12.86
CA PRO A 274 -5.57 -9.60 -13.39
C PRO A 274 -5.29 -9.56 -14.90
N THR A 275 -5.92 -8.64 -15.61
CA THR A 275 -5.75 -8.41 -17.05
C THR A 275 -4.63 -7.43 -17.38
N ALA A 276 -4.03 -6.77 -16.38
CA ALA A 276 -2.91 -5.88 -16.61
C ALA A 276 -1.63 -6.66 -16.98
N PRO A 277 -0.72 -6.07 -17.77
CA PRO A 277 -0.75 -4.72 -18.32
C PRO A 277 -1.59 -4.56 -19.60
N ASP A 278 -2.20 -5.64 -20.12
CA ASP A 278 -2.93 -5.62 -21.39
C ASP A 278 -4.25 -4.83 -21.30
N GLU A 279 -4.99 -4.97 -20.20
CA GLU A 279 -6.19 -4.16 -19.91
C GLU A 279 -6.11 -3.56 -18.49
N PRO A 280 -5.37 -2.45 -18.31
CA PRO A 280 -5.25 -1.75 -17.03
C PRO A 280 -6.52 -0.94 -16.72
N TYR A 281 -6.64 -0.43 -15.50
CA TYR A 281 -7.67 0.56 -15.19
C TYR A 281 -7.36 1.90 -15.83
N THR A 282 -8.41 2.64 -16.17
CA THR A 282 -8.30 3.99 -16.71
C THR A 282 -8.85 5.03 -15.73
N MET A 283 -8.19 6.17 -15.65
CA MET A 283 -8.61 7.34 -14.91
C MET A 283 -8.46 8.58 -15.80
N GLU A 284 -9.58 9.20 -16.17
CA GLU A 284 -9.58 10.46 -16.91
C GLU A 284 -9.47 11.64 -15.94
N ILE A 285 -8.52 12.55 -16.19
CA ILE A 285 -8.41 13.77 -15.39
C ILE A 285 -9.40 14.81 -15.89
N VAL A 286 -10.32 15.19 -15.02
CA VAL A 286 -11.35 16.19 -15.31
C VAL A 286 -11.17 17.42 -14.42
N GLU A 287 -11.72 18.54 -14.89
CA GLU A 287 -11.83 19.75 -14.07
C GLU A 287 -12.75 19.47 -12.88
N GLY A 288 -12.39 19.98 -11.70
CA GLY A 288 -13.22 19.90 -10.51
C GLY A 288 -12.43 19.81 -9.22
N TYR A 289 -13.16 19.86 -8.11
CA TYR A 289 -12.62 19.73 -6.76
C TYR A 289 -13.60 18.97 -5.86
N GLU A 290 -13.05 18.40 -4.79
CA GLU A 290 -13.82 17.67 -3.80
C GLU A 290 -14.30 18.60 -2.67
N LEU A 291 -15.58 18.50 -2.36
CA LEU A 291 -16.19 19.05 -1.15
C LEU A 291 -16.24 17.95 -0.10
N ALA A 292 -15.59 18.20 1.03
CA ALA A 292 -15.53 17.32 2.18
C ALA A 292 -15.76 18.13 3.47
N TYR A 293 -16.32 17.46 4.47
CA TYR A 293 -16.57 18.01 5.80
C TYR A 293 -15.96 17.15 6.90
N ASP A 294 -14.95 16.39 6.51
CA ASP A 294 -14.20 15.44 7.31
C ASP A 294 -12.69 15.64 7.09
N ASP A 295 -11.86 15.17 8.04
CA ASP A 295 -10.40 15.28 7.96
C ASP A 295 -9.71 14.11 7.21
N GLY A 296 -10.48 13.16 6.68
CA GLY A 296 -9.97 11.99 5.98
C GLY A 296 -9.78 10.74 6.83
N LEU A 297 -9.99 10.81 8.14
CA LEU A 297 -9.90 9.67 9.04
C LEU A 297 -11.22 9.43 9.79
N PRO A 298 -11.80 8.23 9.74
CA PRO A 298 -12.95 7.90 10.59
C PRO A 298 -12.49 7.61 12.02
N GLU A 299 -13.05 8.29 13.03
CA GLU A 299 -12.84 7.89 14.44
C GLU A 299 -13.68 6.67 14.84
N ARG A 300 -14.80 6.47 14.14
CA ARG A 300 -15.70 5.35 14.39
C ARG A 300 -16.57 5.06 13.19
N PHE A 301 -17.31 3.97 13.28
CA PHE A 301 -18.27 3.54 12.27
C PHE A 301 -19.68 3.50 12.85
N PHE A 302 -20.65 3.86 12.03
CA PHE A 302 -22.05 3.92 12.38
C PHE A 302 -22.88 3.02 11.47
N VAL A 303 -23.91 2.41 12.07
CA VAL A 303 -24.93 1.63 11.38
C VAL A 303 -26.28 2.06 11.94
N VAL A 304 -27.29 2.15 11.06
CA VAL A 304 -28.69 2.27 11.49
C VAL A 304 -29.15 0.88 11.99
N ASP A 305 -28.78 0.54 13.23
CA ASP A 305 -28.98 -0.79 13.81
C ASP A 305 -30.43 -1.02 14.25
N SER A 306 -31.27 -1.45 13.32
CA SER A 306 -32.53 -2.12 13.62
C SER A 306 -32.94 -3.04 12.46
N LEU A 307 -32.93 -4.35 12.71
CA LEU A 307 -33.43 -5.36 11.76
C LEU A 307 -34.95 -5.30 11.55
N GLU A 308 -35.67 -4.47 12.32
CA GLU A 308 -37.13 -4.28 12.20
C GLU A 308 -37.51 -3.17 11.21
N TYR A 309 -36.55 -2.32 10.82
CA TYR A 309 -36.78 -1.17 9.95
C TYR A 309 -36.00 -1.31 8.64
N HIS A 310 -36.57 -0.76 7.58
CA HIS A 310 -36.06 -0.88 6.22
C HIS A 310 -35.79 0.51 5.65
N ASP A 311 -35.23 0.56 4.44
CA ASP A 311 -34.89 1.78 3.70
C ASP A 311 -33.89 2.66 4.45
N ASN A 312 -32.96 2.05 5.19
CA ASN A 312 -31.97 2.80 5.94
C ASN A 312 -31.10 3.62 4.98
N ALA A 313 -30.79 4.86 5.38
CA ALA A 313 -29.91 5.73 4.61
C ALA A 313 -29.11 6.67 5.53
N CYS A 314 -27.96 7.13 5.05
CA CYS A 314 -27.22 8.24 5.64
C CYS A 314 -27.01 9.32 4.59
N ALA A 315 -27.03 10.58 5.03
CA ALA A 315 -26.92 11.71 4.13
C ALA A 315 -26.03 12.79 4.73
N ILE A 316 -25.31 13.51 3.87
CA ILE A 316 -24.57 14.70 4.27
C ILE A 316 -25.04 15.90 3.45
N ARG A 317 -25.24 17.03 4.14
CA ARG A 317 -25.58 18.30 3.52
C ARG A 317 -24.32 18.97 2.98
N ILE A 318 -24.30 19.18 1.67
CA ILE A 318 -23.20 19.84 0.97
C ILE A 318 -23.60 21.28 0.61
N THR A 319 -22.67 22.20 0.85
CA THR A 319 -22.76 23.60 0.45
C THR A 319 -21.60 23.90 -0.50
N PRO A 320 -21.84 23.99 -1.81
CA PRO A 320 -20.84 24.54 -2.74
C PRO A 320 -20.46 25.96 -2.37
N ASP A 321 -19.16 26.27 -2.51
CA ASP A 321 -18.63 27.63 -2.31
C ASP A 321 -18.99 28.56 -3.48
N GLU A 322 -19.31 27.98 -4.64
CA GLU A 322 -19.71 28.69 -5.84
C GLU A 322 -20.82 27.96 -6.60
N TYR A 323 -21.50 28.69 -7.49
CA TYR A 323 -22.59 28.18 -8.30
C TYR A 323 -22.56 28.84 -9.69
N PRO A 324 -23.01 28.15 -10.75
CA PRO A 324 -23.51 26.77 -10.72
C PRO A 324 -22.40 25.73 -10.69
N VAL A 325 -22.65 24.64 -9.97
CA VAL A 325 -21.79 23.45 -9.95
C VAL A 325 -22.53 22.24 -10.47
N LYS A 326 -21.78 21.32 -11.07
CA LYS A 326 -22.27 20.04 -11.56
C LYS A 326 -21.65 18.93 -10.71
N ILE A 327 -22.48 18.10 -10.09
CA ILE A 327 -22.03 16.97 -9.29
C ILE A 327 -21.77 15.79 -10.21
N ILE A 328 -20.57 15.22 -10.14
CA ILE A 328 -20.15 14.12 -11.04
C ILE A 328 -19.77 12.84 -10.28
N LEU A 329 -19.41 12.95 -9.00
CA LEU A 329 -19.02 11.81 -8.17
C LEU A 329 -19.43 12.06 -6.72
N ALA A 330 -19.87 11.01 -6.03
CA ALA A 330 -19.98 10.99 -4.58
C ALA A 330 -19.31 9.73 -4.03
N ARG A 331 -18.78 9.83 -2.81
CA ARG A 331 -18.18 8.69 -2.12
C ARG A 331 -18.44 8.70 -0.63
N ALA A 332 -18.52 7.51 -0.02
CA ALA A 332 -18.60 7.33 1.42
C ALA A 332 -17.55 6.33 1.90
N TYR A 333 -16.87 6.61 3.01
CA TYR A 333 -15.96 5.65 3.62
C TYR A 333 -16.78 4.62 4.42
N VAL A 334 -16.61 3.34 4.11
CA VAL A 334 -17.44 2.26 4.65
C VAL A 334 -16.61 1.09 5.16
N LEU A 335 -17.16 0.38 6.15
CA LEU A 335 -16.63 -0.87 6.69
C LEU A 335 -17.72 -1.96 6.63
N GLY A 336 -17.56 -2.91 5.73
CA GLY A 336 -18.48 -4.02 5.48
C GLY A 336 -18.54 -4.38 3.99
N ASP A 337 -19.20 -5.49 3.67
CA ASP A 337 -19.16 -6.18 2.38
C ASP A 337 -20.52 -6.28 1.67
N SER A 338 -21.56 -5.55 2.08
CA SER A 338 -22.86 -5.48 1.36
C SER A 338 -23.06 -4.21 0.50
N SER A 339 -23.62 -4.33 -0.71
CA SER A 339 -23.77 -3.20 -1.67
C SER A 339 -24.50 -1.97 -1.09
N VAL A 340 -24.26 -0.80 -1.67
CA VAL A 340 -24.97 0.46 -1.39
C VAL A 340 -25.20 1.20 -2.71
N TYR A 341 -26.14 2.15 -2.72
CA TYR A 341 -26.32 3.06 -3.85
C TYR A 341 -26.46 4.50 -3.35
N PHE A 342 -26.18 5.45 -4.22
CA PHE A 342 -26.23 6.87 -3.91
C PHE A 342 -27.30 7.58 -4.72
N THR A 343 -27.86 8.64 -4.13
CA THR A 343 -28.69 9.64 -4.81
C THR A 343 -28.23 11.05 -4.43
N ILE A 344 -28.51 12.00 -5.32
CA ILE A 344 -28.36 13.44 -5.03
C ILE A 344 -29.75 14.03 -4.86
N ASN A 345 -30.01 14.59 -3.69
CA ASN A 345 -31.33 15.09 -3.30
C ASN A 345 -31.28 16.60 -3.11
N ASP A 346 -32.40 17.25 -3.36
CA ASP A 346 -32.60 18.63 -2.97
C ASP A 346 -32.75 18.73 -1.43
N GLN A 347 -32.84 19.96 -0.95
CA GLN A 347 -33.16 20.23 0.44
C GLN A 347 -34.65 20.53 0.59
N SER A 348 -35.33 19.76 1.44
CA SER A 348 -36.72 19.99 1.85
C SER A 348 -36.80 20.07 3.38
N ASP A 349 -37.23 21.21 3.91
CA ASP A 349 -37.35 21.47 5.36
C ASP A 349 -36.07 21.16 6.18
N GLY A 350 -34.90 21.35 5.56
CA GLY A 350 -33.58 21.16 6.21
C GLY A 350 -33.08 19.71 6.25
N VAL A 351 -33.78 18.78 5.60
CA VAL A 351 -33.39 17.38 5.43
C VAL A 351 -33.38 17.01 3.93
N PRO A 352 -32.85 15.84 3.53
CA PRO A 352 -32.94 15.38 2.15
C PRO A 352 -34.40 15.32 1.66
N GLY A 353 -34.66 15.94 0.51
CA GLY A 353 -35.95 15.95 -0.17
C GLY A 353 -35.98 15.05 -1.41
N ASP A 354 -36.49 15.57 -2.52
CA ASP A 354 -36.66 14.84 -3.77
C ASP A 354 -35.30 14.64 -4.47
N VAL A 355 -35.18 13.53 -5.22
CA VAL A 355 -33.99 13.27 -6.03
C VAL A 355 -33.93 14.29 -7.17
N LEU A 356 -32.79 14.99 -7.28
CA LEU A 356 -32.57 16.02 -8.29
C LEU A 356 -32.43 15.40 -9.69
N PRO A 357 -32.85 16.12 -10.76
CA PRO A 357 -32.55 15.71 -12.13
C PRO A 357 -31.05 15.49 -12.33
N GLY A 358 -30.67 14.32 -12.85
CA GLY A 358 -29.27 13.90 -13.01
C GLY A 358 -28.63 13.30 -11.75
N GLY A 359 -29.37 13.22 -10.63
CA GLY A 359 -28.94 12.68 -9.34
C GLY A 359 -29.54 11.32 -8.97
N GLY A 360 -30.03 10.56 -9.95
CA GLY A 360 -30.69 9.27 -9.76
C GLY A 360 -29.82 8.19 -9.10
N GLU A 361 -30.41 7.03 -8.80
CA GLU A 361 -29.72 5.93 -8.14
C GLU A 361 -28.51 5.43 -8.94
N VAL A 362 -27.34 5.43 -8.28
CA VAL A 362 -26.11 4.82 -8.80
C VAL A 362 -25.56 3.86 -7.76
N VAL A 363 -25.47 2.57 -8.12
CA VAL A 363 -24.87 1.55 -7.25
C VAL A 363 -23.37 1.82 -7.15
N ALA A 364 -22.85 1.82 -5.92
CA ALA A 364 -21.46 2.15 -5.68
C ALA A 364 -20.53 0.96 -5.92
N ASN A 365 -19.37 1.23 -6.53
CA ASN A 365 -18.23 0.31 -6.54
C ASN A 365 -17.53 0.40 -5.18
N ARG A 366 -17.16 -0.73 -4.55
CA ARG A 366 -16.55 -0.71 -3.21
C ARG A 366 -15.77 -1.98 -2.85
N LEU A 367 -15.02 -1.90 -1.74
CA LEU A 367 -14.32 -2.99 -1.05
C LEU A 367 -14.98 -3.29 0.30
N PRO A 368 -14.61 -4.40 0.98
CA PRO A 368 -15.01 -4.66 2.37
C PRO A 368 -14.63 -3.55 3.36
N HIS A 369 -13.64 -2.72 3.04
CA HIS A 369 -13.26 -1.54 3.82
C HIS A 369 -12.69 -0.47 2.86
N GLY A 370 -13.20 0.76 2.92
CA GLY A 370 -12.68 1.88 2.12
C GLY A 370 -13.78 2.76 1.52
N TRP A 371 -13.44 3.53 0.48
CA TRP A 371 -14.38 4.44 -0.18
C TRP A 371 -15.31 3.69 -1.15
N ALA A 372 -16.61 3.69 -0.87
CA ALA A 372 -17.66 3.33 -1.83
C ALA A 372 -17.92 4.53 -2.76
N ILE A 373 -17.84 4.33 -4.08
CA ILE A 373 -17.85 5.42 -5.07
C ILE A 373 -19.02 5.27 -6.05
N ALA A 374 -19.78 6.35 -6.26
CA ALA A 374 -20.84 6.49 -7.25
C ALA A 374 -20.53 7.63 -8.23
N ASN A 375 -20.64 7.37 -9.54
CA ASN A 375 -20.35 8.32 -10.61
C ASN A 375 -21.60 8.61 -11.45
N TRP A 376 -21.85 9.89 -11.74
CA TRP A 376 -22.92 10.33 -12.65
C TRP A 376 -22.32 10.92 -13.93
N GLU A 377 -22.54 10.27 -15.08
CA GLU A 377 -22.07 10.77 -16.38
C GLU A 377 -22.63 12.17 -16.70
N ASP A 378 -23.94 12.32 -16.54
CA ASP A 378 -24.65 13.57 -16.82
C ASP A 378 -24.76 14.52 -15.64
N GLY A 379 -24.55 14.04 -14.41
CA GLY A 379 -24.50 14.81 -13.16
C GLY A 379 -25.74 15.64 -12.79
N ALA A 380 -25.87 15.97 -11.51
CA ALA A 380 -26.89 16.92 -11.04
C ALA A 380 -26.35 18.37 -11.10
N LEU A 381 -27.09 19.28 -11.74
CA LEU A 381 -26.75 20.70 -11.79
C LEU A 381 -27.34 21.44 -10.58
N ILE A 382 -26.48 22.00 -9.74
CA ILE A 382 -26.85 22.81 -8.60
C ILE A 382 -26.62 24.28 -8.94
N THR A 383 -27.70 25.05 -8.99
CA THR A 383 -27.65 26.47 -9.37
C THR A 383 -27.62 27.41 -8.17
N GLU A 384 -28.08 26.94 -7.00
CA GLU A 384 -28.05 27.66 -5.73
C GLU A 384 -28.36 26.71 -4.58
N GLY A 385 -27.96 27.09 -3.36
CA GLY A 385 -28.36 26.44 -2.13
C GLY A 385 -27.68 25.10 -1.83
N ASP A 386 -28.03 24.56 -0.67
CA ASP A 386 -27.52 23.27 -0.21
C ASP A 386 -28.21 22.12 -0.95
N PHE A 387 -27.49 21.00 -1.08
CA PHE A 387 -28.04 19.73 -1.53
C PHE A 387 -27.58 18.61 -0.60
N PHE A 388 -28.15 17.42 -0.78
CA PHE A 388 -27.77 16.24 -0.03
C PHE A 388 -27.18 15.16 -0.93
N VAL A 389 -26.07 14.59 -0.49
CA VAL A 389 -25.63 13.28 -0.96
C VAL A 389 -26.23 12.26 -0.01
N VAL A 390 -26.94 11.27 -0.54
CA VAL A 390 -27.56 10.22 0.25
C VAL A 390 -26.99 8.87 -0.16
N MET A 391 -26.49 8.11 0.80
CA MET A 391 -26.12 6.71 0.66
C MET A 391 -27.23 5.85 1.25
N HIS A 392 -27.69 4.86 0.49
CA HIS A 392 -28.76 3.94 0.87
C HIS A 392 -28.20 2.53 1.08
N TRP A 393 -28.60 1.92 2.18
CA TRP A 393 -28.36 0.49 2.42
C TRP A 393 -29.29 -0.37 1.58
N GLN A 394 -28.82 -1.53 1.16
CA GLN A 394 -29.67 -2.48 0.44
C GLN A 394 -30.74 -3.06 1.37
N PRO A 395 -31.95 -3.34 0.88
CA PRO A 395 -33.03 -3.90 1.71
C PRO A 395 -32.68 -5.23 2.39
N ASP A 396 -31.82 -6.04 1.76
CA ASP A 396 -31.34 -7.32 2.27
C ASP A 396 -30.10 -7.21 3.18
N ALA A 397 -29.51 -6.01 3.29
CA ALA A 397 -28.38 -5.69 4.16
C ALA A 397 -28.55 -4.33 4.86
N PRO A 398 -29.63 -4.11 5.64
CA PRO A 398 -29.99 -2.80 6.18
C PRO A 398 -28.98 -2.22 7.19
N GLY A 399 -28.00 -3.02 7.63
CA GLY A 399 -26.97 -2.61 8.58
C GLY A 399 -25.53 -2.88 8.12
N ASN A 400 -25.32 -3.17 6.85
CA ASN A 400 -24.00 -3.44 6.28
C ASN A 400 -23.93 -2.75 4.90
N PRO A 401 -22.93 -1.88 4.65
CA PRO A 401 -21.72 -1.65 5.43
C PRO A 401 -21.90 -0.51 6.46
N ALA A 402 -21.10 -0.49 7.51
CA ALA A 402 -21.08 0.65 8.41
C ALA A 402 -20.46 1.87 7.71
N VAL A 403 -20.96 3.08 7.98
CA VAL A 403 -20.41 4.33 7.43
C VAL A 403 -19.43 4.94 8.43
N GLY A 404 -18.27 5.38 7.95
CA GLY A 404 -17.27 6.08 8.75
C GLY A 404 -17.80 7.43 9.21
N GLN A 405 -17.34 7.88 10.37
CA GLN A 405 -17.72 9.15 10.96
C GLN A 405 -16.51 9.88 11.53
N ASP A 406 -16.32 11.14 11.12
CA ASP A 406 -15.42 12.11 11.74
C ASP A 406 -16.13 12.69 12.97
N SER A 407 -15.60 12.42 14.16
CA SER A 407 -16.13 12.94 15.42
C SER A 407 -15.29 14.06 16.03
N ASN A 408 -14.19 14.43 15.38
CA ASN A 408 -13.30 15.51 15.80
C ASN A 408 -13.89 16.88 15.44
N THR A 409 -14.65 16.93 14.35
CA THR A 409 -15.34 18.14 13.89
C THR A 409 -16.84 17.89 13.73
N VAL A 410 -17.67 18.64 14.46
CA VAL A 410 -19.14 18.58 14.33
C VAL A 410 -19.65 19.85 13.65
N LEU A 411 -20.18 19.72 12.44
CA LEU A 411 -20.70 20.80 11.61
C LEU A 411 -22.24 20.78 11.47
N TYR A 412 -22.88 19.75 12.03
CA TYR A 412 -24.31 19.47 11.95
C TYR A 412 -24.81 19.36 10.50
N ARG A 413 -24.05 18.63 9.67
CA ARG A 413 -24.39 18.39 8.24
C ARG A 413 -24.89 16.98 7.98
N SER A 414 -24.70 16.07 8.93
CA SER A 414 -24.94 14.65 8.73
C SER A 414 -26.28 14.18 9.31
N PHE A 415 -26.94 13.29 8.57
CA PHE A 415 -28.28 12.79 8.84
C PHE A 415 -28.36 11.29 8.59
N TRP A 416 -29.25 10.60 9.29
CA TRP A 416 -29.60 9.22 9.03
C TRP A 416 -31.12 9.10 8.91
N TYR A 417 -31.55 8.05 8.22
CA TYR A 417 -32.96 7.75 7.99
C TYR A 417 -33.23 6.28 8.31
N SER A 418 -34.42 6.05 8.84
CA SER A 418 -35.07 4.73 8.83
C SER A 418 -36.57 4.91 8.63
N SER A 419 -37.25 3.88 8.16
CA SER A 419 -38.71 3.90 7.97
C SER A 419 -39.52 4.19 9.26
N HIS A 420 -38.91 4.04 10.44
CA HIS A 420 -39.56 4.32 11.72
C HIS A 420 -39.41 5.78 12.17
N TYR A 421 -38.19 6.32 12.08
CA TYR A 421 -37.86 7.63 12.65
C TYR A 421 -37.82 8.76 11.62
N GLY A 422 -37.84 8.45 10.32
CA GLY A 422 -37.60 9.43 9.27
C GLY A 422 -36.18 10.00 9.34
N TRP A 423 -35.98 11.17 8.74
CA TRP A 423 -34.69 11.87 8.77
C TRP A 423 -34.37 12.43 10.15
N ASN A 424 -33.20 12.09 10.68
CA ASN A 424 -32.68 12.56 11.96
C ASN A 424 -31.24 13.03 11.78
N PHE A 425 -30.87 14.13 12.42
CA PHE A 425 -29.49 14.62 12.39
C PHE A 425 -28.63 13.89 13.42
N THR A 426 -27.33 13.74 13.15
CA THR A 426 -26.35 13.26 14.13
C THR A 426 -25.69 14.44 14.85
N ASN A 427 -25.51 14.30 16.16
CA ASN A 427 -24.79 15.27 17.01
C ASN A 427 -23.34 14.90 17.27
N ASP A 428 -22.96 13.71 16.84
CA ASP A 428 -21.79 13.06 17.39
C ASP A 428 -20.64 12.99 16.36
N GLY A 429 -20.79 13.66 15.22
CA GLY A 429 -19.79 13.70 14.13
C GLY A 429 -20.42 13.81 12.74
N GLU A 430 -19.58 14.09 11.73
CA GLU A 430 -19.94 14.11 10.32
C GLU A 430 -19.67 12.78 9.64
N TRP A 431 -20.54 12.36 8.71
CA TRP A 431 -20.28 11.20 7.88
C TRP A 431 -19.07 11.46 7.00
N MET A 432 -18.23 10.44 6.86
CA MET A 432 -17.13 10.39 5.91
C MET A 432 -17.70 10.27 4.49
N MET A 433 -18.37 11.32 4.03
CA MET A 433 -19.08 11.39 2.77
C MET A 433 -18.65 12.64 2.03
N ARG A 434 -18.24 12.47 0.78
CA ARG A 434 -17.64 13.53 -0.04
C ARG A 434 -18.28 13.56 -1.41
N VAL A 435 -18.20 14.71 -2.06
CA VAL A 435 -18.73 14.92 -3.40
C VAL A 435 -17.76 15.71 -4.23
N VAL A 436 -17.69 15.38 -5.51
CA VAL A 436 -16.86 16.09 -6.46
C VAL A 436 -17.73 16.88 -7.40
N VAL A 437 -17.37 18.16 -7.51
CA VAL A 437 -18.10 19.14 -8.27
C VAL A 437 -17.22 19.76 -9.34
N VAL A 438 -17.85 20.07 -10.47
CA VAL A 438 -17.24 20.84 -11.57
C VAL A 438 -17.97 22.17 -11.67
N THR A 439 -17.23 23.26 -11.79
CA THR A 439 -17.81 24.59 -11.86
C THR A 439 -18.17 24.90 -13.31
N SER A 440 -19.42 25.32 -13.56
CA SER A 440 -19.86 25.56 -14.94
C SER A 440 -19.27 26.87 -15.52
N THR A 441 -18.68 27.71 -14.68
CA THR A 441 -17.90 28.86 -15.09
C THR A 441 -16.49 28.65 -14.56
N GLY A 442 -15.56 28.12 -15.35
CA GLY A 442 -14.17 27.90 -14.89
C GLY A 442 -13.38 29.21 -14.62
N ILE A 443 -13.95 30.11 -13.83
CA ILE A 443 -13.48 31.43 -13.44
C ILE A 443 -13.18 31.33 -11.95
N LYS A 444 -11.91 31.36 -11.56
CA LYS A 444 -11.46 31.26 -10.18
C LYS A 444 -11.53 32.62 -9.48
N GLU A 445 -12.24 32.74 -8.37
CA GLU A 445 -12.18 33.93 -7.50
C GLU A 445 -10.87 33.93 -6.70
N ILE A 446 -10.08 35.02 -6.77
CA ILE A 446 -8.71 35.11 -6.20
C ILE A 446 -8.68 35.93 -4.88
N GLY A 447 -9.81 36.49 -4.43
CA GLY A 447 -9.85 37.14 -3.12
C GLY A 447 -11.21 37.70 -2.74
N SER A 448 -11.62 37.43 -1.49
CA SER A 448 -12.88 37.83 -0.89
C SER A 448 -12.73 38.55 0.46
N ASP A 449 -11.70 39.38 0.64
CA ASP A 449 -11.53 40.15 1.89
C ASP A 449 -12.26 41.50 1.86
N GLY A 450 -13.60 41.50 1.84
CA GLY A 450 -14.45 42.63 2.28
C GLY A 450 -14.27 44.01 1.60
N VAL A 451 -13.36 44.14 0.64
CA VAL A 451 -13.11 45.37 -0.12
C VAL A 451 -13.91 45.27 -1.41
N LYS A 452 -15.05 45.95 -1.43
CA LYS A 452 -15.83 46.11 -2.66
C LYS A 452 -14.95 46.82 -3.69
N PRO A 453 -14.61 46.17 -4.83
CA PRO A 453 -13.74 46.80 -5.81
C PRO A 453 -14.35 48.08 -6.36
N ALA A 454 -13.53 49.09 -6.66
CA ALA A 454 -14.03 50.43 -7.01
C ALA A 454 -14.62 50.54 -8.43
N GLY A 455 -14.40 49.55 -9.30
CA GLY A 455 -14.85 49.56 -10.70
C GLY A 455 -14.59 48.23 -11.41
N TYR A 456 -15.18 48.06 -12.60
CA TYR A 456 -14.83 46.96 -13.49
C TYR A 456 -13.43 47.20 -14.06
N GLU A 457 -12.55 46.22 -13.99
CA GLU A 457 -11.18 46.35 -14.47
C GLU A 457 -10.65 45.05 -15.05
N LEU A 458 -9.98 45.12 -16.20
CA LEU A 458 -9.17 44.02 -16.71
C LEU A 458 -7.73 44.23 -16.23
N LEU A 459 -7.30 43.48 -15.22
CA LEU A 459 -5.99 43.59 -14.58
C LEU A 459 -4.85 43.14 -15.51
N GLY A 460 -5.20 42.41 -16.57
CA GLY A 460 -4.27 41.90 -17.57
C GLY A 460 -4.03 40.40 -17.39
N ASN A 461 -3.07 39.90 -18.16
CA ASN A 461 -2.72 38.49 -18.16
C ASN A 461 -1.33 38.25 -17.57
N TYR A 462 -1.13 37.15 -16.88
CA TYR A 462 0.18 36.72 -16.39
C TYR A 462 0.37 35.21 -16.65
N PRO A 463 1.53 34.80 -17.21
CA PRO A 463 2.63 35.63 -17.70
C PRO A 463 2.24 36.44 -18.97
N ASN A 464 2.96 37.53 -19.26
CA ASN A 464 2.85 38.28 -20.52
C ASN A 464 4.21 38.91 -20.87
N PRO A 465 4.92 38.45 -21.92
CA PRO A 465 4.51 37.40 -22.86
C PRO A 465 4.35 36.01 -22.22
N PHE A 466 3.52 35.15 -22.82
CA PHE A 466 3.28 33.78 -22.35
C PHE A 466 3.60 32.74 -23.42
N ASN A 467 3.92 31.52 -22.98
CA ASN A 467 4.06 30.33 -23.81
C ASN A 467 2.99 29.31 -23.37
N ALA A 468 2.26 28.74 -24.32
CA ALA A 468 1.08 27.89 -24.12
C ALA A 468 -0.12 28.54 -23.41
N THR A 469 -0.02 28.87 -22.11
CA THR A 469 -1.16 29.32 -21.28
C THR A 469 -0.90 30.65 -20.57
N THR A 470 -1.96 31.40 -20.25
CA THR A 470 -1.87 32.63 -19.45
C THR A 470 -3.15 32.86 -18.65
N ASP A 471 -3.03 33.40 -17.44
CA ASP A 471 -4.17 33.71 -16.58
C ASP A 471 -4.61 35.16 -16.77
N ILE A 472 -5.84 35.36 -17.22
CA ILE A 472 -6.46 36.67 -17.40
C ILE A 472 -7.25 37.02 -16.15
N ARG A 473 -6.82 38.08 -15.47
CA ARG A 473 -7.46 38.55 -14.23
C ARG A 473 -8.33 39.76 -14.47
N PHE A 474 -9.50 39.78 -13.84
CA PHE A 474 -10.45 40.88 -13.95
C PHE A 474 -11.22 41.10 -12.65
N ILE A 475 -11.83 42.26 -12.53
CA ILE A 475 -12.56 42.71 -11.35
C ILE A 475 -13.99 43.02 -11.75
N THR A 476 -14.94 42.58 -10.92
CA THR A 476 -16.35 42.94 -11.00
C THR A 476 -16.81 43.56 -9.67
N PRO A 477 -17.26 44.82 -9.63
CA PRO A 477 -17.68 45.49 -8.39
C PRO A 477 -19.15 45.24 -8.03
N TYR A 478 -19.94 44.79 -9.01
CA TYR A 478 -21.37 44.50 -8.90
C TYR A 478 -21.68 43.22 -9.66
N GLU A 479 -22.71 42.51 -9.21
CA GLU A 479 -23.26 41.38 -9.95
C GLU A 479 -23.82 41.82 -11.31
N GLY A 480 -23.63 41.02 -12.34
CA GLY A 480 -24.13 41.34 -13.69
C GLY A 480 -23.45 40.54 -14.79
N ASP A 481 -23.91 40.77 -16.03
CA ASP A 481 -23.33 40.14 -17.21
C ASP A 481 -21.91 40.66 -17.48
N VAL A 482 -20.99 39.71 -17.63
CA VAL A 482 -19.58 39.93 -17.92
C VAL A 482 -19.20 39.12 -19.15
N LYS A 483 -18.49 39.78 -20.06
CA LYS A 483 -17.95 39.15 -21.26
C LYS A 483 -16.45 39.37 -21.37
N ILE A 484 -15.68 38.28 -21.50
CA ILE A 484 -14.24 38.30 -21.80
C ILE A 484 -14.02 37.68 -23.17
N GLU A 485 -13.51 38.49 -24.09
CA GLU A 485 -13.28 38.12 -25.49
C GLU A 485 -11.81 38.34 -25.87
N ILE A 486 -11.24 37.46 -26.69
CA ILE A 486 -9.89 37.59 -27.23
C ILE A 486 -9.98 37.89 -28.72
N PHE A 487 -9.25 38.91 -29.17
CA PHE A 487 -9.16 39.30 -30.57
C PHE A 487 -7.72 39.25 -31.07
N ASN A 488 -7.54 38.99 -32.36
CA ASN A 488 -6.24 39.17 -33.01
C ASN A 488 -6.02 40.63 -33.46
N ILE A 489 -4.84 40.93 -34.02
CA ILE A 489 -4.51 42.28 -34.53
C ILE A 489 -5.43 42.81 -35.64
N LYS A 490 -6.19 41.94 -36.32
CA LYS A 490 -7.16 42.31 -37.35
C LYS A 490 -8.55 42.59 -36.76
N GLY A 491 -8.71 42.49 -35.44
CA GLY A 491 -10.00 42.62 -34.76
C GLY A 491 -10.92 41.42 -34.93
N GLN A 492 -10.40 40.27 -35.38
CA GLN A 492 -11.19 39.05 -35.49
C GLN A 492 -11.27 38.39 -34.11
N LEU A 493 -12.49 38.01 -33.71
CA LEU A 493 -12.72 37.25 -32.48
C LEU A 493 -12.04 35.88 -32.60
N ILE A 494 -11.18 35.59 -31.64
CA ILE A 494 -10.42 34.35 -31.52
C ILE A 494 -11.12 33.40 -30.55
N LYS A 495 -11.42 33.88 -29.34
CA LYS A 495 -12.04 33.07 -28.29
C LYS A 495 -12.92 33.92 -27.40
N THR A 496 -14.07 33.39 -26.98
CA THR A 496 -14.86 33.93 -25.87
C THR A 496 -14.51 33.08 -24.65
N LEU A 497 -13.91 33.69 -23.62
CA LEU A 497 -13.50 32.97 -22.41
C LEU A 497 -14.59 32.97 -21.34
N VAL A 498 -15.37 34.05 -21.30
CA VAL A 498 -16.41 34.30 -20.32
C VAL A 498 -17.55 35.00 -21.05
N ASP A 499 -18.77 34.52 -20.86
CA ASP A 499 -20.01 35.15 -21.31
C ASP A 499 -21.13 34.73 -20.36
N GLY A 500 -21.30 35.47 -19.27
CA GLY A 500 -22.23 35.06 -18.22
C GLY A 500 -22.35 36.04 -17.07
N TYR A 501 -23.26 35.70 -16.15
CA TYR A 501 -23.56 36.50 -14.96
C TYR A 501 -22.56 36.19 -13.85
N ILE A 502 -21.84 37.21 -13.34
CA ILE A 502 -20.77 37.04 -12.34
C ILE A 502 -21.06 37.92 -11.13
N LYS A 503 -20.82 37.40 -9.92
CA LYS A 503 -20.93 38.13 -8.64
C LYS A 503 -19.81 39.17 -8.47
N PRO A 504 -19.86 40.06 -7.47
CA PRO A 504 -18.76 40.98 -7.19
C PRO A 504 -17.53 40.23 -6.67
N GLY A 505 -16.35 40.46 -7.26
CA GLY A 505 -15.11 39.80 -6.85
C GLY A 505 -13.92 40.10 -7.77
N ILE A 506 -12.79 39.45 -7.46
CA ILE A 506 -11.61 39.43 -8.32
C ILE A 506 -11.50 38.03 -8.89
N TYR A 507 -11.46 37.92 -10.22
CA TYR A 507 -11.58 36.67 -10.95
C TYR A 507 -10.36 36.42 -11.83
N SER A 508 -10.11 35.15 -12.14
CA SER A 508 -9.10 34.70 -13.08
C SER A 508 -9.64 33.63 -14.02
N LYS A 509 -9.33 33.76 -15.30
CA LYS A 509 -9.67 32.77 -16.33
C LYS A 509 -8.44 32.48 -17.17
N THR A 510 -8.07 31.20 -17.27
CA THR A 510 -6.93 30.77 -18.09
C THR A 510 -7.30 30.76 -19.56
N TRP A 511 -6.41 31.28 -20.40
CA TRP A 511 -6.43 31.06 -21.83
C TRP A 511 -5.26 30.16 -22.23
N ASP A 512 -5.59 29.10 -22.97
CA ASP A 512 -4.74 28.02 -23.49
C ASP A 512 -4.13 28.31 -24.87
N GLY A 513 -4.26 29.54 -25.38
CA GLY A 513 -3.74 29.86 -26.71
C GLY A 513 -4.49 29.17 -27.85
N SER A 514 -5.74 28.74 -27.65
CA SER A 514 -6.62 28.20 -28.70
C SER A 514 -7.72 29.17 -29.11
N ASN A 515 -8.39 28.90 -30.24
CA ASN A 515 -9.58 29.61 -30.70
C ASN A 515 -10.89 28.92 -30.25
N ASN A 516 -12.05 29.48 -30.57
CA ASN A 516 -13.37 28.91 -30.25
C ASN A 516 -13.62 27.50 -30.82
N SER A 517 -12.83 27.05 -31.81
CA SER A 517 -12.91 25.70 -32.37
C SER A 517 -11.91 24.73 -31.73
N GLY A 518 -11.26 25.11 -30.63
CA GLY A 518 -10.25 24.31 -29.92
C GLY A 518 -8.89 24.25 -30.62
N ASN A 519 -8.73 24.90 -31.78
CA ASN A 519 -7.46 24.88 -32.51
C ASN A 519 -6.50 25.92 -31.96
N GLU A 520 -5.24 25.53 -31.79
CA GLU A 520 -4.15 26.43 -31.42
C GLU A 520 -4.02 27.62 -32.37
N VAL A 521 -3.74 28.80 -31.80
CA VAL A 521 -3.40 30.00 -32.57
C VAL A 521 -1.89 30.25 -32.64
N SER A 522 -1.45 31.03 -33.64
CA SER A 522 -0.03 31.32 -33.89
C SER A 522 0.55 32.31 -32.88
N SER A 523 1.87 32.28 -32.66
CA SER A 523 2.60 33.34 -31.93
C SER A 523 2.25 34.72 -32.49
N GLY A 524 2.04 35.69 -31.61
CA GLY A 524 1.60 37.02 -32.04
C GLY A 524 0.97 37.85 -30.94
N VAL A 525 0.47 39.02 -31.35
CA VAL A 525 -0.22 39.96 -30.47
C VAL A 525 -1.72 39.69 -30.50
N TYR A 526 -2.31 39.61 -29.31
CA TYR A 526 -3.74 39.46 -29.09
C TYR A 526 -4.25 40.57 -28.16
N PHE A 527 -5.56 40.77 -28.14
CA PHE A 527 -6.23 41.75 -27.30
C PHE A 527 -7.32 41.05 -26.52
N CYS A 528 -7.22 41.05 -25.19
CA CYS A 528 -8.30 40.63 -24.31
C CYS A 528 -9.20 41.84 -24.04
N LYS A 529 -10.51 41.66 -24.18
CA LYS A 529 -11.53 42.69 -23.98
C LYS A 529 -12.50 42.23 -22.91
N LEU A 530 -12.68 43.06 -21.88
CA LEU A 530 -13.73 42.95 -20.88
C LEU A 530 -14.89 43.85 -21.28
N THR A 531 -16.12 43.33 -21.25
CA THR A 531 -17.37 44.10 -21.36
C THR A 531 -18.25 43.76 -20.17
N ALA A 532 -18.52 44.71 -19.28
CA ALA A 532 -19.32 44.48 -18.07
C ALA A 532 -19.90 45.78 -17.51
N GLY A 533 -21.17 45.78 -17.09
CA GLY A 533 -21.83 46.94 -16.48
C GLY A 533 -21.74 48.24 -17.29
N GLY A 534 -21.75 48.13 -18.63
CA GLY A 534 -21.58 49.25 -19.57
C GLY A 534 -20.13 49.72 -19.79
N ASN A 535 -19.15 49.14 -19.09
CA ASN A 535 -17.73 49.42 -19.28
C ASN A 535 -17.11 48.48 -20.31
N VAL A 536 -16.12 48.99 -21.04
CA VAL A 536 -15.26 48.20 -21.93
C VAL A 536 -13.81 48.49 -21.60
N ASP A 537 -13.06 47.46 -21.20
CA ASP A 537 -11.61 47.53 -21.00
C ASP A 537 -10.91 46.57 -21.97
N THR A 538 -9.71 46.91 -22.43
CA THR A 538 -8.96 46.08 -23.38
C THR A 538 -7.46 46.10 -23.07
N ARG A 539 -6.88 44.90 -22.95
CA ARG A 539 -5.45 44.70 -22.65
C ARG A 539 -4.77 43.90 -23.74
N LYS A 540 -3.55 44.33 -24.08
CA LYS A 540 -2.68 43.65 -25.05
C LYS A 540 -2.01 42.44 -24.41
N MET A 541 -2.03 41.33 -25.11
CA MET A 541 -1.36 40.07 -24.75
C MET A 541 -0.36 39.68 -25.84
N VAL A 542 0.74 39.04 -25.46
CA VAL A 542 1.76 38.54 -26.39
C VAL A 542 1.94 37.04 -26.17
N LEU A 543 1.55 36.25 -27.17
CA LEU A 543 1.81 34.81 -27.21
C LEU A 543 3.13 34.55 -27.93
N MET A 544 4.04 33.83 -27.26
CA MET A 544 5.31 33.35 -27.81
C MET A 544 5.35 31.83 -27.69
N LYS A 545 5.15 31.15 -28.81
CA LYS A 545 5.56 29.76 -29.02
C LYS A 545 6.96 29.72 -29.63
#